data_AF-A0AAV6ZU18-F1
#
_entry.id   AF-A0AAV6ZU18-F1
#
_cell.length_a   1.000
_cell.length_b   1.000
_cell.length_c   1.000
_cell.angle_alpha   90.00
_cell.angle_beta   90.00
_cell.angle_gamma   90.00
#
_symmetry.space_group_name_H-M   'P 1'
#
loop_
_entity.id
_entity.type
_entity.pdbx_description
1 polymer ?
#
loop_
_entity_poly.entity_id
_entity_poly.type
_entity_poly.pdbx_seq_one_letter_code
_entity_poly.pdbx_strand_id
1 'polypeptide(L)'
;MKYFLVIALFGVGIIVGICNAACFNTGPKARRGREPEGCDLNGKIYKYGSSWRTRDCMDCSCSTDGSLHCCQVGGRPVKYDKEKCTVIFDKDNCKYHVVRNDDPCKTCPHSSVG
;
A
#
# COMPACT_ATOMS: atom_id res chain seq x y z
N MET A 1 12.60 -25.08 37.16
CA MET A 1 11.79 -25.73 36.10
C MET A 1 10.33 -25.22 36.13
N LYS A 2 10.13 -23.91 36.00
CA LYS A 2 8.78 -23.30 35.98
C LYS A 2 8.65 -22.24 34.89
N TYR A 3 9.78 -21.66 34.48
CA TYR A 3 9.89 -20.73 33.36
C TYR A 3 9.85 -21.38 31.97
N PHE A 4 10.18 -22.67 31.85
CA PHE A 4 10.13 -23.38 30.56
C PHE A 4 8.70 -23.54 30.01
N LEU A 5 7.68 -23.57 30.88
CA LEU A 5 6.28 -23.66 30.48
C LEU A 5 5.66 -22.31 30.09
N VAL A 6 6.28 -21.19 30.50
CA VAL A 6 5.78 -19.84 30.15
C VAL A 6 6.18 -19.47 28.72
N ILE A 7 7.35 -19.95 28.25
CA ILE A 7 7.86 -19.68 26.91
C ILE A 7 6.97 -20.36 25.83
N ALA A 8 6.32 -21.47 26.15
CA ALA A 8 5.43 -22.18 25.23
C ALA A 8 4.09 -21.46 24.96
N LEU A 9 3.65 -20.56 25.85
CA LEU A 9 2.36 -19.86 25.71
C LEU A 9 2.45 -18.50 25.00
N PHE A 10 3.65 -17.93 24.86
CA PHE A 10 3.87 -16.68 24.11
C PHE A 10 4.42 -16.90 22.69
N GLY A 11 4.64 -18.16 22.28
CA GLY A 11 5.27 -18.52 21.00
C GLY A 11 4.35 -18.60 19.79
N VAL A 12 3.06 -18.29 19.93
CA VAL A 12 2.10 -18.22 18.80
C VAL A 12 1.57 -16.80 18.65
N GLY A 13 2.47 -15.82 18.76
CA GLY A 13 2.20 -14.44 18.37
C GLY A 13 2.20 -14.31 16.84
N ILE A 14 1.07 -14.67 16.23
CA ILE A 14 0.53 -14.17 14.96
C ILE A 14 1.60 -13.54 14.04
N ILE A 15 2.34 -14.38 13.29
CA ILE A 15 2.99 -13.90 12.07
C ILE A 15 1.89 -13.80 11.00
N VAL A 16 1.02 -12.81 11.13
CA VAL A 16 0.32 -12.32 9.93
C VAL A 16 1.41 -11.59 9.17
N GLY A 17 2.03 -12.31 8.24
CA GLY A 17 2.92 -11.71 7.25
C GLY A 17 2.14 -10.58 6.60
N ILE A 18 2.52 -9.35 6.90
CA ILE A 18 1.98 -8.17 6.27
C ILE A 18 2.54 -8.22 4.85
N CYS A 19 1.86 -8.96 3.96
CA CYS A 19 2.09 -8.86 2.53
C CYS A 19 1.70 -7.44 2.15
N ASN A 20 2.64 -6.51 2.31
CA ASN A 20 2.59 -5.18 1.71
C ASN A 20 2.85 -5.35 0.21
N ALA A 21 1.96 -6.11 -0.46
CA ALA A 21 1.91 -6.06 -1.91
C ALA A 21 1.60 -4.60 -2.26
N ALA A 22 2.47 -3.98 -3.06
CA ALA A 22 2.24 -2.63 -3.55
C ALA A 22 0.91 -2.54 -4.31
N CYS A 23 0.47 -3.67 -4.86
CA CYS A 23 -0.77 -3.81 -5.58
C CYS A 23 -1.64 -4.94 -5.06
N PHE A 24 -2.94 -4.81 -5.23
CA PHE A 24 -3.89 -5.90 -5.05
C PHE A 24 -4.87 -5.98 -6.22
N ASN A 25 -5.36 -7.20 -6.47
CA ASN A 25 -6.42 -7.49 -7.41
C ASN A 25 -7.53 -8.20 -6.66
N THR A 26 -8.77 -7.75 -6.80
CA THR A 26 -9.94 -8.50 -6.33
C THR A 26 -10.84 -8.81 -7.51
N GLY A 27 -11.33 -10.05 -7.56
CA GLY A 27 -12.34 -10.42 -8.54
C GLY A 27 -13.69 -9.73 -8.30
N PRO A 28 -14.65 -9.94 -9.20
CA PRO A 28 -15.99 -9.37 -9.10
C PRO A 28 -16.67 -9.81 -7.81
N LYS A 29 -17.08 -8.86 -6.97
CA LYS A 29 -17.82 -9.16 -5.75
C LYS A 29 -19.30 -9.36 -6.09
N ALA A 30 -19.76 -10.62 -6.07
CA ALA A 30 -21.18 -10.91 -6.17
C ALA A 30 -21.91 -10.38 -4.92
N ARG A 31 -22.86 -9.45 -5.09
CA ARG A 31 -23.75 -9.03 -4.01
C ARG A 31 -25.04 -9.83 -4.09
N ARG A 32 -25.39 -10.56 -3.02
CA ARG A 32 -26.65 -11.32 -2.95
C ARG A 32 -27.82 -10.36 -3.17
N GLY A 33 -28.65 -10.65 -4.17
CA GLY A 33 -29.89 -9.91 -4.43
C GLY A 33 -29.75 -8.53 -5.09
N ARG A 34 -28.56 -8.14 -5.58
CA ARG A 34 -28.38 -6.93 -6.39
C ARG A 34 -27.35 -7.18 -7.48
N GLU A 35 -27.69 -6.83 -8.72
CA GLU A 35 -26.73 -6.82 -9.82
C GLU A 35 -25.60 -5.84 -9.47
N PRO A 36 -24.32 -6.23 -9.56
CA PRO A 36 -23.23 -5.30 -9.25
C PRO A 36 -23.23 -4.19 -10.30
N GLU A 37 -23.38 -2.94 -9.86
CA GLU A 37 -23.35 -1.76 -10.74
C GLU A 37 -21.91 -1.22 -10.94
N GLY A 38 -20.91 -1.97 -10.48
CA GLY A 38 -19.51 -1.54 -10.46
C GLY A 38 -18.64 -2.31 -9.46
N CYS A 39 -17.44 -1.80 -9.24
CA CYS A 39 -16.49 -2.35 -8.26
C CYS A 39 -16.68 -1.74 -6.89
N ASP A 40 -16.72 -2.58 -5.85
CA ASP A 40 -16.75 -2.12 -4.46
C ASP A 40 -15.34 -1.99 -3.88
N LEU A 41 -14.99 -0.75 -3.51
CA LEU A 41 -13.84 -0.44 -2.69
C LEU A 41 -14.31 0.23 -1.39
N ASN A 42 -14.16 -0.48 -0.27
CA ASN A 42 -14.50 -0.03 1.08
C ASN A 42 -15.95 0.50 1.20
N GLY A 43 -16.90 -0.19 0.56
CA GLY A 43 -18.33 0.18 0.61
C GLY A 43 -18.75 1.27 -0.37
N LYS A 44 -17.81 1.85 -1.13
CA LYS A 44 -18.11 2.77 -2.24
C LYS A 44 -18.06 2.01 -3.56
N ILE A 45 -19.08 2.22 -4.38
CA ILE A 45 -19.17 1.66 -5.73
C ILE A 45 -18.53 2.62 -6.73
N TYR A 46 -17.64 2.08 -7.56
CA TYR A 46 -17.01 2.76 -8.67
C TYR A 46 -17.49 2.14 -9.98
N LYS A 47 -17.81 2.99 -10.96
CA LYS A 47 -18.36 2.56 -12.25
C LYS A 47 -17.38 1.65 -12.99
N TYR A 48 -17.91 0.71 -13.76
CA TYR A 48 -17.11 -0.08 -14.69
C TYR A 48 -16.32 0.81 -15.66
N GLY A 49 -15.08 0.41 -15.96
CA GLY A 49 -14.14 1.15 -16.80
C GLY A 49 -13.55 2.40 -16.16
N SER A 50 -13.88 2.71 -14.91
CA SER A 50 -13.33 3.91 -14.24
C SER A 50 -11.95 3.65 -13.62
N SER A 51 -11.15 4.71 -13.57
CA SER A 51 -9.88 4.75 -12.84
C SER A 51 -9.83 5.98 -11.94
N TRP A 52 -9.25 5.84 -10.76
CA TRP A 52 -9.17 6.93 -9.79
C TRP A 52 -7.99 6.76 -8.84
N ARG A 53 -7.56 7.89 -8.26
CA ARG A 53 -6.58 7.94 -7.17
C ARG A 53 -7.30 7.99 -5.83
N THR A 54 -6.90 7.16 -4.88
CA THR A 54 -7.38 7.25 -3.49
C THR A 54 -6.57 8.26 -2.69
N ARG A 55 -7.12 8.72 -1.56
CA ARG A 55 -6.40 9.60 -0.61
C ARG A 55 -5.17 8.94 0.02
N ASP A 56 -5.12 7.61 0.01
CA ASP A 56 -3.98 6.84 0.50
C ASP A 56 -3.00 6.51 -0.62
N CYS A 57 -3.04 7.30 -1.69
CA CYS A 57 -2.11 7.23 -2.81
C CYS A 57 -2.11 5.88 -3.52
N MET A 58 -3.31 5.35 -3.78
CA MET A 58 -3.49 4.16 -4.62
C MET A 58 -4.09 4.57 -5.97
N ASP A 59 -3.44 4.20 -7.07
CA ASP A 59 -4.06 4.18 -8.40
C ASP A 59 -4.90 2.92 -8.53
N CYS A 60 -6.22 3.12 -8.64
CA CYS A 60 -7.19 2.06 -8.77
C CYS A 60 -7.89 2.10 -10.13
N SER A 61 -8.24 0.93 -10.65
CA SER A 61 -9.09 0.76 -11.82
C SER A 61 -10.16 -0.31 -11.56
N CYS A 62 -11.37 -0.02 -12.02
CA CYS A 62 -12.48 -0.95 -12.07
C CYS A 62 -12.66 -1.41 -13.51
N SER A 63 -12.28 -2.66 -13.79
CA SER A 63 -12.45 -3.27 -15.10
C SER A 63 -13.92 -3.52 -15.43
N THR A 64 -14.23 -3.69 -16.71
CA THR A 64 -15.61 -3.98 -17.17
C THR A 64 -16.12 -5.34 -16.76
N ASP A 65 -15.24 -6.28 -16.45
CA ASP A 65 -15.60 -7.59 -15.87
C ASP A 65 -15.91 -7.51 -14.37
N GLY A 66 -15.72 -6.34 -13.75
CA GLY A 66 -15.89 -6.10 -12.33
C GLY A 66 -14.71 -6.48 -11.44
N SER A 67 -13.56 -6.81 -12.04
CA SER A 67 -12.30 -6.88 -11.30
C SER A 67 -11.85 -5.48 -10.88
N LEU A 68 -11.32 -5.39 -9.66
CA LEU A 68 -10.75 -4.18 -9.09
C LEU A 68 -9.25 -4.39 -8.93
N HIS A 69 -8.47 -3.50 -9.53
CA HIS A 69 -7.03 -3.42 -9.36
C HIS A 69 -6.68 -2.13 -8.63
N CYS A 70 -5.77 -2.17 -7.66
CA CYS A 70 -5.25 -0.98 -7.00
C CYS A 70 -3.76 -1.14 -6.71
N CYS A 71 -2.95 -0.13 -7.01
CA CYS A 71 -1.52 -0.07 -6.73
C CYS A 71 -1.14 1.21 -5.98
N GLN A 72 -0.22 1.10 -5.03
CA GLN A 72 0.45 2.24 -4.42
C GLN A 72 1.20 3.05 -5.47
N VAL A 73 1.15 4.36 -5.30
CA VAL A 73 1.77 5.32 -6.20
C VAL A 73 3.13 5.74 -5.67
N GLY A 74 4.04 5.97 -6.62
CA GLY A 74 5.36 6.51 -6.34
C GLY A 74 6.38 5.40 -6.12
N GLY A 75 7.49 5.50 -6.84
CA GLY A 75 8.60 4.57 -6.67
C GLY A 75 9.12 4.66 -5.24
N ARG A 76 9.12 3.53 -4.53
CA ARG A 76 9.67 3.42 -3.18
C ARG A 76 11.19 3.50 -3.23
N PRO A 77 11.83 4.45 -2.53
CA PRO A 77 13.28 4.53 -2.46
C PRO A 77 13.83 3.28 -1.78
N VAL A 78 14.68 2.54 -2.49
CA VAL A 78 15.30 1.30 -1.97
C VAL A 78 16.80 1.45 -1.73
N LYS A 79 17.45 2.39 -2.42
CA LYS A 79 18.89 2.65 -2.30
C LYS A 79 19.12 4.14 -2.11
N TYR A 80 19.68 4.51 -0.96
CA TYR A 80 20.12 5.86 -0.60
C TYR A 80 21.06 5.76 0.61
N ASP A 81 21.81 6.84 0.89
CA ASP A 81 22.67 6.92 2.08
C ASP A 81 21.79 7.07 3.33
N LYS A 82 21.59 5.98 4.08
CA LYS A 82 20.72 5.96 5.28
C LYS A 82 21.32 6.69 6.47
N GLU A 83 22.62 7.00 6.46
CA GLU A 83 23.27 7.74 7.55
C GLU A 83 23.08 9.26 7.37
N LYS A 84 23.10 9.71 6.11
CA LYS A 84 23.02 11.15 5.77
C LYS A 84 21.65 11.60 5.29
N CYS A 85 20.76 10.67 4.94
CA CYS A 85 19.48 10.98 4.33
C CYS A 85 18.31 10.24 4.97
N THR A 86 17.14 10.84 4.85
CA THR A 86 15.85 10.30 5.30
C THR A 86 14.82 10.36 4.18
N VAL A 87 13.74 9.59 4.32
CA VAL A 87 12.64 9.53 3.37
C VAL A 87 11.41 10.18 3.96
N ILE A 88 10.88 11.18 3.26
CA ILE A 88 9.62 11.86 3.59
C ILE A 88 8.59 11.47 2.54
N PHE A 89 7.40 11.04 2.96
CA PHE A 89 6.29 10.80 2.05
C PHE A 89 5.38 12.02 2.01
N ASP A 90 5.33 12.68 0.86
CA ASP A 90 4.36 13.73 0.56
C ASP A 90 3.05 13.08 0.13
N LYS A 91 2.06 13.12 1.02
CA LYS A 91 0.74 12.51 0.80
C LYS A 91 -0.12 13.33 -0.17
N ASP A 92 0.11 14.64 -0.28
CA ASP A 92 -0.67 15.51 -1.15
C ASP A 92 -0.28 15.30 -2.62
N ASN A 93 1.01 15.07 -2.87
CA ASN A 93 1.53 14.79 -4.21
C ASN A 93 1.77 13.29 -4.48
N CYS A 94 1.55 12.42 -3.49
CA CYS A 94 1.82 10.98 -3.53
C CYS A 94 3.25 10.65 -4.01
N LYS A 95 4.25 11.27 -3.37
CA LYS A 95 5.67 11.13 -3.75
C LYS A 95 6.56 10.89 -2.54
N TYR A 96 7.61 10.10 -2.75
CA TYR A 96 8.71 9.97 -1.80
C TYR A 96 9.80 10.98 -2.12
N HIS A 97 10.25 11.70 -1.10
CA HIS A 97 11.38 12.60 -1.15
C HIS A 97 12.50 12.02 -0.30
N VAL A 98 13.66 11.76 -0.91
CA VAL A 98 14.87 11.40 -0.18
C VAL A 98 15.66 12.69 0.02
N VAL A 99 15.77 13.14 1.26
CA VAL A 99 16.37 14.44 1.61
C VAL A 99 17.46 14.27 2.65
N ARG A 100 18.36 15.25 2.76
CA ARG A 100 19.43 15.21 3.75
C ARG A 100 18.89 15.40 5.17
N ASN A 101 19.56 14.76 6.12
CA ASN A 101 19.22 14.85 7.54
C ASN A 101 19.50 16.24 8.13
N ASP A 102 20.55 16.91 7.65
CA ASP A 102 20.96 18.24 8.11
C ASP A 102 20.25 19.39 7.37
N ASP A 103 19.65 19.11 6.22
CA ASP A 103 18.92 20.08 5.40
C ASP A 103 17.82 19.39 4.57
N PRO A 104 16.57 19.36 5.07
CA PRO A 104 15.45 18.73 4.37
C PRO A 104 15.10 19.38 3.01
N CYS A 105 15.60 20.59 2.73
CA CYS A 105 15.40 21.24 1.43
C CYS A 105 16.31 20.67 0.33
N LYS A 106 17.35 19.91 0.70
CA LYS A 106 18.30 19.30 -0.24
C LYS A 106 18.00 17.81 -0.44
N THR A 107 17.85 17.41 -1.70
CA THR A 107 17.63 16.01 -2.08
C THR A 107 18.91 15.19 -2.03
N CYS A 108 18.75 13.88 -1.85
CA CYS A 108 19.83 12.90 -1.93
C CYS A 108 19.71 12.05 -3.20
N PRO A 109 20.85 11.61 -3.79
CA PRO A 109 20.85 10.57 -4.81
C PRO A 109 20.21 9.30 -4.27
N HIS A 110 19.30 8.71 -5.05
CA HIS A 110 18.63 7.48 -4.67
C HIS A 110 18.18 6.68 -5.90
N SER A 111 17.80 5.43 -5.67
CA SER A 111 17.09 4.61 -6.64
C SER A 111 15.79 4.10 -6.04
N SER A 112 14.74 4.08 -6.85
CA SER A 112 13.40 3.66 -6.44
C SER A 112 12.92 2.46 -7.24
N VAL A 113 12.04 1.68 -6.65
CA VAL A 113 11.29 0.61 -7.32
C VAL A 113 9.80 0.97 -7.35
N GLY A 114 9.17 0.80 -8.50
CA GLY A 114 7.73 0.97 -8.71
C GLY A 114 7.11 -0.35 -9.14
#